data_AF-A0AAJ2ZCK5-F1
#
_entry.id   AF-A0AAJ2ZCK5-F1
#
_cell.length_a   1.000
_cell.length_b   1.000
_cell.length_c   1.000
_cell.angle_alpha   90.00
_cell.angle_beta   90.00
_cell.angle_gamma   90.00
#
_symmetry.space_group_name_H-M   'P 1'
#
loop_
_entity.id
_entity.type
_entity.pdbx_description
1 polymer ?
#
loop_
_entity_poly.entity_id
_entity_poly.type
_entity_poly.pdbx_seq_one_letter_code
_entity_poly.pdbx_strand_id
1 'polypeptide(L)' 'MKGFVDVLMLSYDAAQWPTLGTVTEFEIIHMDERPQIRLRPVEPSYRADHP' A
#
# COMPACT_ATOMS: atom_id res chain seq x y z
N MET A 1 1.67 -1.72 21.98
CA MET A 1 1.01 -1.94 20.67
C MET A 1 2.10 -2.09 19.62
N LYS A 2 2.22 -3.25 18.99
CA LYS A 2 3.14 -3.49 17.85
C LYS A 2 2.28 -3.68 16.61
N GLY A 3 1.80 -2.59 16.02
CA GLY A 3 1.18 -2.65 14.69
C GLY A 3 2.30 -2.85 13.67
N PHE A 4 2.23 -3.90 12.86
CA PHE A 4 3.19 -4.16 11.79
C PHE A 4 2.55 -3.76 10.46
N VAL A 5 3.26 -2.96 9.66
CA VAL A 5 2.88 -2.69 8.28
C VAL A 5 3.42 -3.84 7.44
N ASP A 6 2.52 -4.69 6.97
CA ASP A 6 2.88 -5.96 6.33
C ASP A 6 3.15 -5.78 4.83
N VAL A 7 2.30 -5.01 4.14
CA VAL A 7 2.34 -4.91 2.67
C VAL A 7 1.90 -3.52 2.18
N LEU A 8 2.69 -2.95 1.26
CA LEU A 8 2.31 -1.82 0.42
C LEU A 8 1.65 -2.37 -0.85
N MET A 9 0.39 -2.03 -1.13
CA MET A 9 -0.34 -2.56 -2.29
C MET A 9 0.00 -1.79 -3.58
N LEU A 10 1.23 -1.91 -4.04
CA LEU A 10 1.70 -1.33 -5.30
C LEU A 10 1.34 -2.18 -6.52
N SER A 11 1.31 -1.55 -7.68
CA SER A 11 1.25 -2.23 -8.97
C SER A 11 2.27 -3.37 -9.09
N TYR A 12 1.91 -4.47 -9.76
CA TYR A 12 2.85 -5.53 -10.09
C TYR A 12 3.87 -5.10 -11.16
N ASP A 13 3.53 -4.09 -11.98
CA ASP A 13 4.45 -3.48 -12.92
C ASP A 13 5.32 -2.44 -12.21
N ALA A 14 6.61 -2.72 -12.10
CA ALA A 14 7.59 -1.82 -11.49
C ALA A 14 7.72 -0.48 -12.23
N ALA A 15 7.37 -0.41 -13.52
CA ALA A 15 7.36 0.84 -14.28
C ALA A 15 6.26 1.81 -13.82
N GLN A 16 5.24 1.31 -13.13
CA GLN A 16 4.16 2.09 -12.54
C GLN A 16 4.42 2.48 -11.08
N TRP A 17 5.61 2.17 -10.55
CA TRP A 17 5.92 2.52 -9.16
C TRP A 17 6.22 4.02 -9.00
N PRO A 18 5.97 4.57 -7.80
CA PRO A 18 6.45 5.89 -7.45
C PRO A 18 7.98 5.96 -7.59
N THR A 19 8.49 7.07 -8.12
CA THR A 19 9.94 7.29 -8.15
C THR A 19 10.46 7.58 -6.75
N LEU A 20 11.76 7.34 -6.54
CA LEU A 20 12.41 7.61 -5.26
C LEU A 20 12.21 9.08 -4.85
N GLY A 21 11.79 9.29 -3.60
CA GLY A 21 11.51 10.63 -3.04
C GLY A 21 10.06 11.09 -3.23
N THR A 22 9.22 10.31 -3.92
CA THR A 22 7.78 10.59 -4.02
C THR A 22 7.10 10.47 -2.66
N VAL A 23 6.31 11.49 -2.32
CA VAL A 23 5.44 11.52 -1.13
C VAL A 23 4.00 11.41 -1.61
N THR A 24 3.24 10.46 -1.07
CA THR A 24 1.83 10.25 -1.41
C THR A 24 1.02 9.81 -0.20
N GLU A 25 -0.30 9.90 -0.31
CA GLU A 25 -1.24 9.54 0.74
C GLU A 25 -1.63 8.07 0.69
N PHE A 26 -1.94 7.50 1.85
CA PHE A 26 -2.34 6.11 1.99
C PHE A 26 -3.62 5.98 2.79
N GLU A 27 -4.50 5.09 2.34
CA GLU A 27 -5.56 4.55 3.16
C GLU A 27 -5.03 3.38 3.99
N ILE A 28 -5.44 3.35 5.25
CA ILE A 28 -5.16 2.25 6.16
C ILE A 28 -6.25 1.20 6.02
N ILE A 29 -5.83 -0.04 5.70
CA ILE A 29 -6.73 -1.20 5.68
C ILE A 29 -6.38 -2.09 6.88
N HIS A 30 -7.37 -2.28 7.75
CA HIS A 30 -7.27 -3.19 8.89
C HIS A 30 -7.64 -4.61 8.45
N MET A 31 -6.82 -5.59 8.84
CA MET A 31 -7.16 -7.00 8.71
C MET A 31 -7.66 -7.48 10.07
N ASP A 32 -8.96 -7.72 10.19
CA ASP A 32 -9.67 -7.90 11.47
C ASP A 32 -8.97 -8.85 12.46
N GLU A 33 -8.52 -10.02 12.00
CA GLU A 33 -8.05 -11.10 12.87
C GLU A 33 -6.54 -11.02 13.19
N ARG A 34 -5.79 -10.09 12.59
CA ARG A 34 -4.33 -9.99 12.76
C ARG A 34 -3.90 -8.57 13.13
N PRO A 35 -2.83 -8.37 13.91
CA PRO A 35 -2.27 -7.05 14.18
C PRO A 35 -1.47 -6.51 12.96
N GLN A 36 -2.08 -6.57 11.78
CA GLN A 36 -1.49 -6.22 10.50
C GLN A 36 -2.27 -5.07 9.87
N ILE A 37 -1.52 -4.06 9.44
CA ILE A 37 -2.05 -2.90 8.76
C ILE A 37 -1.51 -2.93 7.33
N ARG A 38 -2.37 -2.79 6.33
CA ARG A 38 -1.95 -2.61 4.93
C ARG A 38 -2.13 -1.16 4.52
N LEU A 39 -1.23 -0.68 3.68
CA LEU A 39 -1.28 0.67 3.13
C LEU A 39 -1.66 0.58 1.64
N ARG A 40 -2.78 1.23 1.28
CA ARG A 40 -3.22 1.39 -0.10
C ARG A 40 -2.91 2.80 -0.58
N PRO A 41 -2.15 3.01 -1.66
CA PRO A 41 -1.98 4.33 -2.24
C PRO A 41 -3.35 4.96 -2.55
N VAL A 42 -3.55 6.23 -2.18
CA VAL A 42 -4.75 6.98 -2.59
C VAL A 42 -4.71 7.22 -4.10
N GLU A 43 -3.52 7.48 -4.65
CA GLU A 43 -3.34 7.66 -6.09
C GLU A 43 -3.58 6.35 -6.85
N PRO A 44 -4.59 6.28 -7.75
CA PRO A 44 -4.94 5.03 -8.42
C PRO A 44 -3.84 4.47 -9.33
N SER A 45 -2.99 5.34 -9.89
CA SER A 45 -1.85 4.97 -10.74
C SER A 45 -0.86 4.02 -10.07
N TYR A 46 -0.71 4.12 -8.74
CA TYR A 46 0.22 3.30 -7.98
C TYR A 46 -0.40 2.01 -7.44
N ARG A 47 -1.71 1.80 -7.61
CA ARG A 47 -2.39 0.64 -7.03
C ARG A 47 -2.08 -0.62 -7.82
N ALA A 48 -2.02 -1.74 -7.11
CA ALA A 48 -2.23 -3.03 -7.75
C ALA A 48 -3.62 -3.04 -8.39
N ASP A 49 -3.70 -3.34 -9.69
CA ASP A 49 -4.93 -3.85 -10.27
C ASP A 49 -5.29 -5.12 -9.48
N HIS A 50 -6.52 -5.14 -8.97
CA HIS A 50 -7.01 -6.14 -8.02
C HIS A 50 -6.72 -7.58 -8.51
N PRO A 51 -6.13 -8.48 -7.68
CA PRO A 51 -6.25 -9.93 -7.89
C PRO A 51 -7.63 -10.46 -7.46
#